data_AF-A0A2V2W1X2-F1
#
_entry.id   AF-A0A2V2W1X2-F1
#
_cell.length_a   1.000
_cell.length_b   1.000
_cell.length_c   1.000
_cell.angle_alpha   90.00
_cell.angle_beta   90.00
_cell.angle_gamma   90.00
#
_symmetry.space_group_name_H-M   'P 1'
#
loop_
_entity.id
_entity.type
_entity.pdbx_description
1 polymer ?
#
loop_
_entity_poly.entity_id
_entity_poly.type
_entity_poly.pdbx_seq_one_letter_code
_entity_poly.pdbx_strand_id
1 'polypeptide(L)'
;MGYWSYELCPGRWVRQYREVKEVIVEEYILGVQHRWRLVDEIGSQLLQYSDGFYTLPDRLRSAGTTIDAENQLYACAKESNNNNNKQVDVVYPDGSPCGKGFRRFSLLHFVCNENVQYPIVKLKEPAMCKYDITVVASTICQAMLGSFQAQIELNDAHMRFAI
;
A
#
# COMPACT_ATOMS: atom_id res chain seq x y z
N MET A 1 17.31 7.01 10.74
CA MET A 1 16.26 8.05 10.70
C MET A 1 16.04 8.38 9.23
N GLY A 2 15.09 7.69 8.62
CA GLY A 2 14.70 7.91 7.23
C GLY A 2 14.15 9.31 7.02
N TYR A 3 14.48 9.92 5.89
CA TYR A 3 13.87 11.18 5.47
C TYR A 3 12.40 11.01 5.05
N TRP A 4 12.05 9.79 4.62
CA TRP A 4 10.73 9.41 4.16
C TRP A 4 10.09 8.38 5.10
N SER A 5 8.80 8.55 5.33
CA SER A 5 7.93 7.54 5.93
C SER A 5 7.14 6.84 4.83
N TYR A 6 6.91 5.54 4.99
CA TYR A 6 6.14 4.73 4.06
C TYR A 6 4.94 4.12 4.79
N GLU A 7 3.80 4.11 4.12
CA GLU A 7 2.60 3.44 4.60
C GLU A 7 2.07 2.54 3.50
N LEU A 8 1.84 1.28 3.87
CA LEU A 8 1.18 0.30 3.03
C LEU A 8 -0.16 -0.05 3.68
N CYS A 9 -1.26 0.24 3.00
CA CYS A 9 -2.58 -0.23 3.42
C CYS A 9 -3.05 -1.31 2.42
N PRO A 10 -2.95 -2.62 2.79
CA PRO A 10 -3.32 -3.73 1.92
C PRO A 10 -4.75 -3.62 1.44
N GLY A 11 -4.92 -3.84 0.14
CA GLY A 11 -6.18 -3.69 -0.56
C GLY A 11 -6.51 -2.24 -0.92
N ARG A 12 -5.69 -1.24 -0.55
CA ARG A 12 -6.00 0.17 -0.76
C ARG A 12 -4.91 0.94 -1.47
N TRP A 13 -3.81 1.30 -0.80
CA TRP A 13 -2.78 2.15 -1.37
C TRP A 13 -1.41 1.87 -0.77
N VAL A 14 -0.41 2.36 -1.50
CA VAL A 14 0.95 2.54 -1.01
C VAL A 14 1.27 4.01 -1.13
N ARG A 15 1.84 4.60 -0.07
CA ARG A 15 2.30 5.99 -0.12
C ARG A 15 3.62 6.17 0.60
N GLN A 16 4.37 7.17 0.15
CA GLN A 16 5.49 7.74 0.89
C GLN A 16 5.16 9.19 1.25
N TYR A 17 5.57 9.62 2.42
CA TYR A 17 5.33 10.99 2.87
C TYR A 17 6.41 11.46 3.84
N ARG A 18 6.58 12.77 3.93
CA ARG A 18 7.42 13.43 4.92
C ARG A 18 6.53 14.20 5.88
N GLU A 19 6.74 13.96 7.16
CA GLU A 19 5.98 14.56 8.25
C GLU A 19 6.90 15.42 9.11
N VAL A 20 6.46 16.63 9.44
CA VAL A 20 7.16 17.55 10.34
C VAL A 20 6.17 18.06 11.36
N LYS A 21 6.38 17.73 12.64
CA LYS A 21 5.47 18.07 13.75
C LYS A 21 4.01 17.68 13.45
N GLU A 22 3.79 16.43 13.06
CA GLU A 22 2.45 15.89 12.74
C GLU A 22 1.78 16.50 11.50
N VAL A 23 2.49 17.33 10.75
CA VAL A 23 2.01 17.90 9.49
C VAL A 23 2.68 17.21 8.32
N ILE A 24 1.87 16.67 7.40
CA ILE A 24 2.36 16.11 6.14
C ILE A 24 2.75 17.27 5.23
N VAL A 25 4.05 17.40 4.96
CA VAL A 25 4.62 18.48 4.14
C VAL A 25 4.90 18.06 2.71
N GLU A 26 5.02 16.76 2.45
CA GLU A 26 5.25 16.21 1.12
C GLU A 26 4.74 14.77 1.05
N GLU A 27 4.07 14.39 -0.04
CA GLU A 27 3.46 13.07 -0.20
C GLU A 27 3.51 12.61 -1.66
N TYR A 28 3.79 11.33 -1.86
CA TYR A 28 3.67 10.66 -3.15
C TYR A 28 2.96 9.32 -2.97
N ILE A 29 1.94 9.11 -3.80
CA ILE A 29 1.22 7.85 -3.89
C ILE A 29 2.03 6.93 -4.80
N LEU A 30 2.40 5.77 -4.29
CA LEU A 30 3.21 4.79 -5.00
C LEU A 30 2.36 3.75 -5.75
N GLY A 31 1.06 3.75 -5.50
CA GLY A 31 0.08 2.96 -6.22
C GLY A 31 -1.22 2.85 -5.45
N VAL A 32 -2.31 2.57 -6.14
CA VAL A 32 -3.62 2.27 -5.58
C VAL A 32 -4.11 0.91 -6.04
N GLN A 33 -4.91 0.28 -5.21
CA GLN A 33 -5.80 -0.79 -5.61
C GLN A 33 -7.10 -0.14 -6.12
N HIS A 34 -7.79 -0.73 -7.10
CA HIS A 34 -9.00 -0.11 -7.65
C HIS A 34 -10.30 -0.59 -6.97
N ARG A 35 -10.27 -1.76 -6.29
CA ARG A 35 -11.46 -2.35 -5.63
C ARG A 35 -11.96 -1.62 -4.40
N TRP A 36 -11.11 -0.85 -3.73
CA TRP A 36 -11.45 -0.40 -2.38
C TRP A 36 -12.51 0.68 -2.43
N ARG A 37 -13.42 0.61 -1.46
CA ARG A 37 -14.46 1.63 -1.29
C ARG A 37 -13.79 2.90 -0.77
N LEU A 38 -13.85 3.96 -1.58
CA LEU A 38 -13.23 5.25 -1.31
C LEU A 38 -13.59 5.89 0.04
N VAL A 39 -14.68 5.46 0.65
CA VAL A 39 -15.27 6.04 1.85
C VAL A 39 -15.54 4.91 2.85
N ASP A 40 -14.47 4.38 3.42
CA ASP A 40 -14.52 3.58 4.64
C ASP A 40 -13.96 4.40 5.82
N GLU A 41 -13.95 3.84 7.03
CA GLU A 41 -13.55 4.57 8.24
C GLU A 41 -12.15 5.17 8.14
N ILE A 42 -11.19 4.38 7.65
CA ILE A 42 -9.79 4.79 7.46
C ILE A 42 -9.66 5.83 6.33
N GLY A 43 -10.34 5.64 5.21
CA GLY A 43 -10.36 6.60 4.09
C GLY A 43 -11.05 7.91 4.46
N SER A 44 -11.94 7.91 5.45
CA SER A 44 -12.65 9.10 5.95
C SER A 44 -11.87 9.88 7.01
N GLN A 45 -10.70 9.38 7.44
CA GLN A 45 -9.87 10.07 8.40
C GLN A 45 -9.32 11.38 7.80
N LEU A 46 -9.54 12.50 8.50
CA LEU A 46 -8.91 13.77 8.18
C LEU A 46 -7.46 13.76 8.64
N LEU A 47 -6.54 14.04 7.71
CA LEU A 47 -5.12 14.18 7.97
C LEU A 47 -4.72 15.65 7.82
N GLN A 48 -3.73 16.08 8.60
CA GLN A 48 -3.21 17.44 8.54
C GLN A 48 -2.10 17.55 7.49
N TYR A 49 -2.34 18.38 6.48
CA TYR A 49 -1.38 18.75 5.44
C TYR A 49 -0.95 20.21 5.61
N SER A 50 0.11 20.61 4.93
CA SER A 50 0.59 21.98 4.93
C SER A 50 -0.41 23.00 4.37
N ASP A 51 -1.31 22.55 3.49
CA ASP A 51 -2.32 23.35 2.79
C ASP A 51 -3.74 23.22 3.37
N GLY A 52 -3.95 22.38 4.39
CA GLY A 52 -5.26 22.21 5.03
C GLY A 52 -5.48 20.81 5.61
N PHE A 53 -6.74 20.48 5.87
CA PHE A 53 -7.15 19.14 6.30
C PHE A 53 -7.86 18.44 5.17
N TYR A 54 -7.38 17.26 4.81
CA TYR A 54 -7.90 16.48 3.69
C TYR A 54 -7.97 15.00 4.05
N THR A 55 -8.88 14.29 3.40
CA THR A 55 -8.85 12.83 3.42
C THR A 55 -7.85 12.31 2.38
N LEU A 56 -7.34 11.10 2.56
CA LEU A 56 -6.46 10.52 1.54
C LEU A 56 -7.15 10.32 0.17
N PRO A 57 -8.43 9.90 0.10
CA PRO A 57 -9.20 9.94 -1.15
C PRO A 57 -9.21 11.31 -1.85
N ASP A 58 -9.26 12.42 -1.10
CA ASP A 58 -9.19 13.76 -1.68
C ASP A 58 -7.82 14.02 -2.33
N ARG A 59 -6.74 13.63 -1.64
CA ARG A 59 -5.36 13.77 -2.15
C ARG A 59 -5.09 12.91 -3.37
N LEU A 60 -5.63 11.70 -3.40
CA LEU A 60 -5.56 10.81 -4.56
C LEU A 60 -6.24 11.43 -5.78
N ARG A 61 -7.45 11.99 -5.59
CA ARG A 61 -8.16 12.71 -6.65
C ARG A 61 -7.39 13.94 -7.12
N SER A 62 -6.83 14.74 -6.21
CA SER A 62 -6.04 15.92 -6.59
C SER A 62 -4.74 15.56 -7.30
N ALA A 63 -4.15 14.39 -7.01
CA ALA A 63 -3.01 13.84 -7.74
C ALA A 63 -3.37 13.28 -9.12
N GLY A 64 -4.65 13.38 -9.53
CA GLY A 64 -5.15 12.90 -10.81
C GLY A 64 -5.15 11.38 -10.92
N THR A 65 -5.28 10.66 -9.80
CA THR A 65 -5.46 9.21 -9.79
C THR A 65 -6.91 8.89 -10.13
N THR A 66 -7.12 8.09 -11.17
CA THR A 66 -8.44 7.60 -11.59
C THR A 66 -8.81 6.37 -10.77
N ILE A 67 -9.65 6.55 -9.74
CA ILE A 67 -10.08 5.44 -8.90
C ILE A 67 -11.34 4.84 -9.52
N ASP A 68 -11.14 3.96 -10.48
CA ASP A 68 -12.20 3.24 -11.16
C ASP A 68 -12.62 2.01 -10.35
N ALA A 69 -13.77 2.09 -9.68
CA ALA A 69 -14.33 0.98 -8.91
C ALA A 69 -14.74 -0.23 -9.79
N GLU A 70 -14.86 -0.04 -11.11
CA GLU A 70 -15.22 -1.08 -12.08
C GLU A 70 -13.99 -1.82 -12.64
N ASN A 71 -12.78 -1.27 -12.43
CA ASN A 71 -11.55 -1.88 -12.92
C ASN A 71 -11.20 -3.16 -12.14
N GLN A 72 -11.37 -4.31 -12.81
CA GLN A 72 -11.21 -5.65 -12.26
C GLN A 72 -9.80 -6.25 -12.42
N LEU A 73 -8.78 -5.46 -12.77
CA LEU A 73 -7.40 -5.95 -12.96
C LEU A 73 -6.73 -6.38 -11.63
N TYR A 74 -7.25 -7.45 -11.01
CA TYR A 74 -6.56 -8.24 -10.00
C TYR A 74 -5.74 -9.30 -10.73
N ALA A 75 -4.46 -9.04 -10.92
CA ALA A 75 -3.52 -10.09 -11.24
C ALA A 75 -2.94 -10.61 -9.92
N CYS A 76 -3.48 -11.72 -9.40
CA CYS A 76 -2.74 -12.51 -8.42
C CYS A 76 -1.57 -13.15 -9.16
N ALA A 77 -0.38 -12.58 -9.06
CA ALA A 77 0.79 -13.17 -9.71
C ALA A 77 1.27 -14.37 -8.90
N LYS A 78 1.11 -15.54 -9.53
CA LYS A 78 1.81 -16.82 -9.34
C LYS A 78 2.01 -17.33 -7.90
N GLU A 79 1.29 -18.39 -7.55
CA GLU A 79 1.63 -19.25 -6.41
C GLU A 79 2.98 -19.94 -6.70
N SER A 80 4.04 -19.52 -6.02
CA SER A 80 5.35 -20.19 -6.08
C SER A 80 5.50 -21.10 -4.86
N ASN A 81 5.20 -22.39 -5.03
CA ASN A 81 5.41 -23.39 -3.99
C ASN A 81 6.89 -23.79 -3.97
N ASN A 82 7.70 -23.08 -3.17
CA ASN A 82 9.04 -23.54 -2.83
C ASN A 82 9.08 -23.85 -1.34
N ASN A 83 8.66 -25.07 -1.01
CA ASN A 83 8.91 -25.83 0.21
C ASN A 83 8.73 -25.21 1.60
N ASN A 84 8.18 -24.00 1.80
CA ASN A 84 7.60 -23.55 3.08
C ASN A 84 6.87 -22.18 3.04
N ASN A 85 7.03 -21.37 1.99
CA ASN A 85 6.43 -20.03 1.94
C ASN A 85 5.48 -19.90 0.75
N LYS A 86 4.21 -19.57 1.01
CA LYS A 86 3.23 -19.18 -0.01
C LYS A 86 3.37 -17.69 -0.29
N GLN A 87 3.29 -17.30 -1.56
CA GLN A 87 3.42 -15.91 -1.99
C GLN A 87 2.29 -15.54 -2.95
N VAL A 88 1.77 -14.31 -2.79
CA VAL A 88 0.80 -13.68 -3.69
C VAL A 88 1.34 -12.32 -4.07
N ASP A 89 1.49 -12.11 -5.37
CA ASP A 89 1.93 -10.82 -5.90
C ASP A 89 0.72 -10.01 -6.36
N VAL A 90 0.71 -8.71 -6.06
CA VAL A 90 -0.39 -7.79 -6.39
C VAL A 90 0.18 -6.49 -6.96
N VAL A 91 -0.42 -6.01 -8.05
CA VAL A 91 -0.03 -4.76 -8.71
C VAL A 91 -0.91 -3.62 -8.19
N TYR A 92 -0.26 -2.50 -7.81
CA TYR A 92 -0.91 -1.27 -7.38
C TYR A 92 -0.51 -0.18 -8.39
N PRO A 93 -1.29 0.02 -9.48
CA PRO A 93 -1.01 1.03 -10.50
C PRO A 93 -1.47 2.44 -10.08
N ASP A 94 -1.40 3.39 -11.00
CA ASP A 94 -2.04 4.71 -10.91
C ASP A 94 -1.66 5.59 -9.70
N GLY A 95 -0.43 5.45 -9.22
CA GLY A 95 0.16 6.36 -8.23
C GLY A 95 0.36 7.78 -8.78
N SER A 96 0.98 8.65 -7.98
CA SER A 96 1.25 10.05 -8.35
C SER A 96 2.12 10.13 -9.62
N PRO A 97 1.92 11.15 -10.48
CA PRO A 97 2.75 11.36 -11.68
C PRO A 97 4.24 11.50 -11.34
N CYS A 98 5.09 10.98 -12.22
CA CYS A 98 6.55 11.06 -12.10
C CYS A 98 7.15 11.17 -13.50
N GLY A 99 8.00 12.18 -13.73
CA GLY A 99 8.55 12.45 -15.07
C GLY A 99 7.47 12.75 -16.12
N LYS A 100 7.85 12.70 -17.40
CA LYS A 100 6.94 12.97 -18.52
C LYS A 100 6.17 11.69 -18.91
N GLY A 101 4.90 11.62 -18.53
CA GLY A 101 3.98 10.56 -18.97
C GLY A 101 4.03 9.26 -18.17
N PHE A 102 4.82 9.18 -17.09
CA PHE A 102 4.82 8.03 -16.20
C PHE A 102 4.05 8.34 -14.91
N ARG A 103 3.49 7.29 -14.34
CA ARG A 103 2.88 7.29 -13.00
C ARG A 103 3.60 6.27 -12.15
N ARG A 104 3.70 6.55 -10.85
CA ARG A 104 4.26 5.59 -9.90
C ARG A 104 3.37 4.35 -9.85
N PHE A 105 3.99 3.19 -9.78
CA PHE A 105 3.29 1.94 -9.51
C PHE A 105 4.13 1.05 -8.60
N SER A 106 3.45 0.19 -7.85
CA SER A 106 4.08 -0.74 -6.92
C SER A 106 3.72 -2.18 -7.28
N LEU A 107 4.71 -3.06 -7.26
CA LEU A 107 4.54 -4.51 -7.21
C LEU A 107 4.71 -4.95 -5.76
N LEU A 108 3.64 -5.46 -5.16
CA LEU A 108 3.63 -5.97 -3.81
C LEU A 108 3.78 -7.48 -3.82
N HIS A 109 4.68 -8.01 -2.98
CA HIS A 109 4.89 -9.42 -2.75
C HIS A 109 4.43 -9.76 -1.32
N PHE A 110 3.25 -10.36 -1.17
CA PHE A 110 2.75 -10.82 0.13
C PHE A 110 3.21 -12.26 0.36
N VAL A 111 4.09 -12.46 1.33
CA VAL A 111 4.71 -13.75 1.64
C VAL A 111 4.21 -14.24 3.00
N CYS A 112 3.56 -15.39 3.00
CA CYS A 112 3.20 -16.11 4.21
C CYS A 112 4.45 -16.72 4.85
N ASN A 113 4.65 -16.44 6.13
CA ASN A 113 5.61 -17.13 6.99
C ASN A 113 5.09 -17.17 8.42
N GLU A 114 4.84 -18.35 8.98
CA GLU A 114 4.32 -18.49 10.35
C GLU A 114 5.38 -18.24 11.43
N ASN A 115 6.66 -18.28 11.06
CA ASN A 115 7.78 -18.13 12.00
C ASN A 115 8.14 -16.67 12.30
N VAL A 116 7.49 -15.70 11.65
CA VAL A 116 7.74 -14.28 11.90
C VAL A 116 6.75 -13.76 12.95
N GLN A 117 7.28 -13.24 14.05
CA GLN A 117 6.46 -12.65 15.12
C GLN A 117 5.91 -11.27 14.73
N TYR A 118 6.69 -10.49 13.97
CA TYR A 118 6.33 -9.16 13.50
C TYR A 118 6.42 -9.08 11.97
N PRO A 119 5.57 -8.29 11.31
CA PRO A 119 5.67 -8.08 9.86
C PRO A 119 7.04 -7.53 9.46
N ILE A 120 7.62 -8.12 8.41
CA ILE A 120 8.87 -7.64 7.81
C ILE A 120 8.53 -7.00 6.47
N VAL A 121 8.89 -5.73 6.29
CA VAL A 121 8.70 -5.01 5.03
C VAL A 121 10.06 -4.70 4.40
N LYS A 122 10.20 -5.02 3.11
CA LYS A 122 11.35 -4.65 2.28
C LYS A 122 10.85 -3.81 1.13
N LEU A 123 11.50 -2.68 0.87
CA LEU A 123 11.16 -1.77 -0.22
C LEU A 123 12.39 -1.55 -1.10
N LYS A 124 12.19 -1.59 -2.42
CA LYS A 124 13.19 -1.27 -3.43
C LYS A 124 12.57 -0.36 -4.48
N GLU A 125 13.37 0.55 -5.02
CA GLU A 125 13.04 1.35 -6.20
C GLU A 125 13.92 0.87 -7.36
N PRO A 126 13.57 -0.26 -8.03
CA PRO A 126 14.41 -0.84 -9.08
C PRO A 126 14.54 0.06 -10.32
N ALA A 127 13.58 0.95 -10.55
CA ALA A 127 13.61 1.92 -11.64
C ALA A 127 12.73 3.13 -11.30
N MET A 128 12.91 4.23 -12.04
CA MET A 128 12.08 5.43 -11.88
C MET A 128 10.58 5.06 -11.96
N CYS A 129 9.81 5.54 -10.99
CA CYS A 129 8.36 5.28 -10.84
C CYS A 129 7.98 3.83 -10.52
N LYS A 130 8.93 2.92 -10.29
CA LYS A 130 8.65 1.51 -10.02
C LYS A 130 9.10 1.17 -8.62
N TYR A 131 8.18 0.63 -7.84
CA TYR A 131 8.46 0.18 -6.48
C TYR A 131 8.21 -1.32 -6.38
N ASP A 132 9.13 -2.01 -5.73
CA ASP A 132 9.07 -3.45 -5.45
C ASP A 132 9.09 -3.60 -3.92
N ILE A 133 7.96 -4.07 -3.38
CA ILE A 133 7.74 -4.11 -1.93
C ILE A 133 7.40 -5.54 -1.53
N THR A 134 8.17 -6.12 -0.63
CA THR A 134 7.90 -7.44 -0.05
C THR A 134 7.42 -7.30 1.38
N VAL A 135 6.28 -7.92 1.70
CA VAL A 135 5.72 -8.01 3.04
C VAL A 135 5.71 -9.47 3.47
N VAL A 136 6.42 -9.79 4.55
CA VAL A 136 6.44 -11.13 5.14
C VAL A 136 5.72 -11.07 6.48
N ALA A 137 4.64 -11.85 6.64
CA ALA A 137 3.85 -11.86 7.87
C ALA A 137 3.11 -13.19 8.06
N SER A 138 2.84 -13.55 9.32
CA SER A 138 2.03 -14.72 9.69
C SER A 138 0.54 -14.52 9.39
N THR A 139 0.02 -13.30 9.50
CA THR A 139 -1.37 -12.95 9.14
C THR A 139 -1.68 -13.15 7.66
N ILE A 140 -0.66 -13.06 6.78
CA ILE A 140 -0.80 -13.36 5.35
C ILE A 140 -1.15 -14.84 5.14
N CYS A 141 -0.62 -15.75 5.97
CA CYS A 141 -0.96 -17.17 5.91
C CYS A 141 -2.46 -17.38 6.17
N GLN A 142 -3.00 -16.72 7.19
CA GLN A 142 -4.42 -16.82 7.55
C GLN A 142 -5.34 -16.28 6.46
N ALA A 143 -4.95 -15.15 5.86
CA ALA A 143 -5.66 -14.54 4.72
C ALA A 143 -5.64 -15.45 3.48
N MET A 144 -4.52 -16.09 3.16
CA MET A 144 -4.39 -17.02 2.03
C MET A 144 -5.18 -18.31 2.24
N LEU A 145 -5.28 -18.81 3.46
CA LEU A 145 -6.00 -20.05 3.78
C LEU A 145 -7.53 -19.86 3.82
N GLY A 146 -8.04 -18.63 3.65
CA GLY A 146 -9.48 -18.34 3.79
C GLY A 146 -10.02 -18.56 5.20
N SER A 147 -9.14 -18.80 6.18
CA SER A 147 -9.47 -18.98 7.60
C SER A 147 -9.85 -17.67 8.29
N PHE A 148 -9.60 -16.54 7.64
CA PHE A 148 -10.09 -15.23 8.05
C PHE A 148 -11.54 -15.08 7.57
N GLN A 149 -12.51 -15.09 8.48
CA GLN A 149 -13.73 -14.33 8.23
C GLN A 149 -13.29 -12.88 8.02
N ALA A 150 -13.72 -12.24 6.94
CA ALA A 150 -13.43 -10.84 6.66
C ALA A 150 -14.14 -9.93 7.69
N GLN A 151 -13.80 -10.07 8.97
CA GLN A 151 -13.96 -9.03 9.96
C GLN A 151 -12.82 -8.05 9.70
N ILE A 152 -13.22 -7.00 8.98
CA ILE A 152 -12.65 -5.66 9.00
C ILE A 152 -11.93 -5.43 10.33
N GLU A 153 -10.60 -5.33 10.28
CA GLU A 153 -9.69 -4.68 11.25
C GLU A 153 -8.26 -5.24 11.07
N LEU A 154 -7.69 -5.06 9.87
CA LEU A 154 -6.23 -4.95 9.82
C LEU A 154 -5.91 -3.62 10.49
N ASN A 155 -5.41 -3.66 11.73
CA ASN A 155 -4.97 -2.45 12.42
C ASN A 155 -3.78 -1.83 11.64
N ASP A 156 -4.06 -0.77 10.90
CA ASP A 156 -3.12 -0.04 10.03
C ASP A 156 -1.91 0.53 10.79
N ALA A 157 -1.97 0.63 12.12
CA ALA A 157 -0.87 1.09 12.96
C ALA A 157 0.41 0.24 12.77
N HIS A 158 0.28 -1.03 12.41
CA HIS A 158 1.42 -1.94 12.21
C HIS A 158 2.00 -1.91 10.79
N MET A 159 1.45 -1.10 9.88
CA MET A 159 1.89 -1.04 8.46
C MET A 159 2.47 0.32 8.05
N ARG A 160 2.75 1.17 9.04
CA ARG A 160 3.61 2.35 8.90
C ARG A 160 5.05 1.96 9.22
N PHE A 161 5.96 2.25 8.31
CA PHE A 161 7.38 1.97 8.51
C PHE A 161 8.23 3.14 8.02
N ALA A 162 9.25 3.46 8.79
CA ALA A 162 10.29 4.40 8.43
C ALA A 162 11.55 3.60 8.08
N ILE A 163 12.11 3.85 6.90
CA ILE A 163 13.38 3.26 6.44
C ILE A 163 14.47 4.31 6.59
#